data_AF-A0A7C8ZB93-F1
#
_entry.id   AF-A0A7C8ZB93-F1
#
_cell.length_a   1.000
_cell.length_b   1.000
_cell.length_c   1.000
_cell.angle_alpha   90.00
_cell.angle_beta   90.00
_cell.angle_gamma   90.00
#
_symmetry.space_group_name_H-M   'P 1'
#
loop_
_entity.id
_entity.type
_entity.pdbx_description
1 polymer ?
#
loop_
_entity_poly.entity_id
_entity_poly.type
_entity_poly.pdbx_seq_one_letter_code
_entity_poly.pdbx_strand_id
1 'polypeptide(L)'
;YLENLQVQSLGQHDRKLCFELLECLLDRYPEAVVAQGDHLVYGICEAIEGEKDPHCLMHAFHIVEVVAQTFPDPAGPVASFAEDLFDIIGRYFPIHYTHPKSEDVDVSRDDLSRALMLAFSASPFFEPLAVPLLLEKLSSDLPLAKIDSLKYLSYCTEIYGADRMAKHAEAIWNSLRAVIYNLSEEPLSSLASDLSNDKHFQGNAITDEALVLLQKLVSQQNNGFLNLVLEDEAVNGLINLITVSRNFQCSPSQQEQKLCAVGNVLSVVAKASTTSCTRVFETVLPRLLGSLGLGVSSNVLLEDAVDRKS
;
A
#
# COMPACT_ATOMS: atom_id res chain seq x y z
N TYR A 1 -36.66 6.17 -4.22
CA TYR A 1 -35.84 5.00 -3.89
C TYR A 1 -35.18 5.24 -2.53
N LEU A 2 -34.21 6.15 -2.42
CA LEU A 2 -33.46 6.42 -1.18
C LEU A 2 -34.33 6.85 0.02
N GLU A 3 -35.33 7.73 -0.19
CA GLU A 3 -36.19 8.21 0.92
C GLU A 3 -37.23 7.20 1.41
N ASN A 4 -37.58 6.21 0.59
CA ASN A 4 -38.78 5.37 0.80
C ASN A 4 -38.43 3.89 1.02
N LEU A 5 -37.19 3.48 0.78
CA LEU A 5 -36.73 2.09 0.92
C LEU A 5 -35.66 2.01 1.99
N GLN A 6 -36.00 1.39 3.11
CA GLN A 6 -35.03 0.98 4.12
C GLN A 6 -34.37 -0.32 3.67
N VAL A 7 -33.36 -0.22 2.80
CA VAL A 7 -32.72 -1.36 2.11
C VAL A 7 -32.33 -2.45 3.12
N GLN A 8 -31.71 -2.09 4.23
CA GLN A 8 -31.21 -3.04 5.23
C GLN A 8 -32.29 -3.77 6.03
N SER A 9 -33.56 -3.36 5.94
CA SER A 9 -34.69 -4.08 6.52
C SER A 9 -35.19 -5.23 5.62
N LEU A 10 -34.76 -5.28 4.37
CA LEU A 10 -35.24 -6.24 3.37
C LEU A 10 -34.50 -7.58 3.45
N GLY A 11 -35.09 -8.63 2.86
CA GLY A 11 -34.43 -9.92 2.67
C GLY A 11 -33.22 -9.82 1.72
N GLN A 12 -32.27 -10.74 1.83
CA GLN A 12 -31.01 -10.72 1.05
C GLN A 12 -31.23 -10.53 -0.46
N HIS A 13 -32.15 -11.29 -1.05
CA HIS A 13 -32.47 -11.19 -2.48
C HIS A 13 -32.95 -9.78 -2.87
N ASP A 14 -33.83 -9.20 -2.07
CA ASP A 14 -34.40 -7.87 -2.32
C ASP A 14 -33.35 -6.76 -2.13
N ARG A 15 -32.43 -6.92 -1.16
CA ARG A 15 -31.29 -6.00 -1.00
C ARG A 15 -30.38 -6.03 -2.22
N LYS A 16 -30.06 -7.22 -2.73
CA LYS A 16 -29.28 -7.36 -3.96
C LYS A 16 -29.96 -6.64 -5.14
N LEU A 17 -31.26 -6.86 -5.35
CA LEU A 17 -32.03 -6.16 -6.40
C LEU A 17 -32.02 -4.65 -6.20
N CYS A 18 -32.06 -4.17 -4.95
CA CYS A 18 -31.92 -2.75 -4.64
C CYS A 18 -30.57 -2.21 -5.11
N PHE A 19 -29.47 -2.91 -4.84
CA PHE A 19 -28.14 -2.48 -5.28
C PHE A 19 -27.97 -2.54 -6.80
N GLU A 20 -28.40 -3.63 -7.44
CA GLU A 20 -28.38 -3.75 -8.92
C GLU A 20 -29.19 -2.63 -9.59
N LEU A 21 -30.34 -2.25 -9.02
CA LEU A 21 -31.12 -1.12 -9.50
C LEU A 21 -30.35 0.20 -9.35
N LEU A 22 -29.70 0.43 -8.21
CA LEU A 22 -28.93 1.64 -7.96
C LEU A 22 -27.74 1.77 -8.91
N GLU A 23 -27.01 0.69 -9.16
CA GLU A 23 -25.95 0.63 -10.16
C GLU A 23 -26.48 0.97 -11.57
N CYS A 24 -27.61 0.38 -11.95
CA CYS A 24 -28.26 0.67 -13.24
C CYS A 24 -28.66 2.15 -13.36
N LEU A 25 -29.11 2.79 -12.28
CA LEU A 25 -29.45 4.21 -12.27
C LEU A 25 -28.20 5.08 -12.42
N LEU A 26 -27.12 4.76 -11.71
CA LEU A 26 -25.83 5.45 -11.82
C LEU A 26 -25.25 5.36 -13.24
N ASP A 27 -25.33 4.19 -13.87
CA ASP A 27 -24.82 3.95 -15.23
C ASP A 27 -25.69 4.61 -16.32
N ARG A 28 -27.02 4.43 -16.26
CA ARG A 28 -27.91 4.83 -17.36
C ARG A 28 -28.45 6.25 -17.28
N TYR A 29 -28.46 6.86 -16.09
CA TYR A 29 -29.00 8.20 -15.87
C TYR A 29 -28.04 9.11 -15.10
N PRO A 30 -26.75 9.21 -15.49
CA PRO A 30 -25.74 9.92 -14.72
C PRO A 30 -26.10 11.40 -14.48
N GLU A 31 -26.68 12.10 -15.46
CA GLU A 31 -27.08 13.50 -15.29
C GLU A 31 -28.16 13.68 -14.21
N ALA A 32 -29.18 12.82 -14.21
CA ALA A 32 -30.26 12.88 -13.24
C ALA A 32 -29.80 12.52 -11.82
N VAL A 33 -28.84 11.59 -11.73
CA VAL A 33 -28.25 11.14 -10.48
C VAL A 33 -27.29 12.20 -9.92
N VAL A 34 -26.43 12.79 -10.76
CA VAL A 34 -25.54 13.90 -10.37
C VAL A 34 -26.33 15.09 -9.84
N ALA A 35 -27.49 15.40 -10.45
CA ALA A 35 -28.35 16.50 -10.01
C ALA A 35 -28.90 16.34 -8.58
N GLN A 36 -28.87 15.13 -8.00
CA GLN A 36 -29.27 14.89 -6.61
C GLN A 36 -28.21 15.31 -5.58
N GLY A 37 -26.94 15.45 -6.00
CA GLY A 37 -25.85 15.91 -5.14
C GLY A 37 -25.74 15.13 -3.82
N ASP A 38 -25.68 15.86 -2.71
CA ASP A 38 -25.55 15.34 -1.33
C ASP A 38 -26.64 14.33 -0.97
N HIS A 39 -27.87 14.52 -1.44
CA HIS A 39 -28.99 13.64 -1.14
C HIS A 39 -28.76 12.22 -1.67
N LEU A 40 -28.10 12.10 -2.83
CA LEU A 40 -27.71 10.80 -3.36
C LEU A 40 -26.70 10.12 -2.44
N VAL A 41 -25.61 10.82 -2.10
CA VAL A 41 -24.52 10.21 -1.32
C VAL A 41 -24.99 9.81 0.07
N TYR A 42 -25.79 10.66 0.72
CA TYR A 42 -26.44 10.34 2.00
C TYR A 42 -27.31 9.08 1.90
N GLY A 43 -28.19 9.01 0.89
CA GLY A 43 -29.04 7.83 0.71
C GLY A 43 -28.25 6.57 0.39
N ILE A 44 -27.09 6.68 -0.27
CA ILE A 44 -26.19 5.55 -0.52
C ILE A 44 -25.57 5.07 0.78
N CYS A 45 -25.08 5.97 1.65
CA CYS A 45 -24.60 5.60 2.98
C CYS A 45 -25.66 4.78 3.75
N GLU A 46 -26.89 5.29 3.83
CA GLU A 46 -28.01 4.60 4.49
C GLU A 46 -28.32 3.23 3.85
N ALA A 47 -28.21 3.12 2.52
CA ALA A 47 -28.50 1.89 1.81
C ALA A 47 -27.47 0.79 2.05
N ILE A 48 -26.18 1.14 2.13
CA ILE A 48 -25.07 0.17 2.25
C ILE A 48 -24.68 -0.13 3.71
N GLU A 49 -25.03 0.74 4.65
CA GLU A 49 -24.59 0.60 6.05
C GLU A 49 -25.08 -0.70 6.69
N GLY A 50 -24.15 -1.53 7.15
CA GLY A 50 -24.48 -2.76 7.89
C GLY A 50 -24.77 -3.98 7.00
N GLU A 51 -24.51 -3.91 5.69
CA GLU A 51 -24.58 -5.08 4.81
C GLU A 51 -23.57 -6.15 5.24
N LYS A 52 -23.94 -7.43 5.11
CA LYS A 52 -23.12 -8.57 5.53
C LYS A 52 -23.01 -9.67 4.48
N ASP A 53 -23.93 -9.71 3.54
CA ASP A 53 -23.92 -10.72 2.49
C ASP A 53 -22.81 -10.44 1.46
N PRO A 54 -21.96 -11.43 1.12
CA PRO A 54 -20.84 -11.20 0.22
C PRO A 54 -21.25 -10.74 -1.19
N HIS A 55 -22.39 -11.22 -1.74
CA HIS A 55 -22.83 -10.77 -3.06
C HIS A 55 -23.34 -9.33 -3.01
N CYS A 56 -24.07 -8.98 -1.96
CA CYS A 56 -24.51 -7.60 -1.72
C CYS A 56 -23.34 -6.65 -1.48
N LEU A 57 -22.31 -7.10 -0.75
CA LEU A 57 -21.09 -6.31 -0.52
C LEU A 57 -20.32 -6.00 -1.79
N MET A 58 -20.27 -6.93 -2.75
CA MET A 58 -19.64 -6.66 -4.06
C MET A 58 -20.30 -5.46 -4.75
N HIS A 59 -21.65 -5.41 -4.76
CA HIS A 59 -22.37 -4.26 -5.30
C HIS A 59 -22.19 -3.00 -4.45
N ALA A 60 -22.25 -3.10 -3.12
CA ALA A 60 -22.05 -1.95 -2.24
C ALA A 60 -20.69 -1.28 -2.45
N PHE A 61 -19.61 -2.07 -2.55
CA PHE A 61 -18.27 -1.53 -2.83
C PHE A 61 -18.17 -0.93 -4.23
N HIS A 62 -18.77 -1.56 -5.24
CA HIS A 62 -18.80 -1.00 -6.59
C HIS A 62 -19.61 0.30 -6.68
N ILE A 63 -20.73 0.40 -5.98
CA ILE A 63 -21.51 1.64 -5.88
C ILE A 63 -20.66 2.76 -5.29
N VAL A 64 -19.91 2.50 -4.20
CA VAL A 64 -19.00 3.50 -3.62
C VAL A 64 -17.93 3.92 -4.63
N GLU A 65 -17.35 2.97 -5.37
CA GLU A 65 -16.39 3.26 -6.43
C GLU A 65 -16.98 4.19 -7.50
N VAL A 66 -18.15 3.84 -8.06
CA VAL A 66 -18.80 4.61 -9.13
C VAL A 66 -19.20 6.01 -8.65
N VAL A 67 -19.75 6.13 -7.44
CA VAL A 67 -20.16 7.42 -6.87
C VAL A 67 -18.94 8.31 -6.62
N ALA A 68 -17.86 7.74 -6.08
CA ALA A 68 -16.60 8.45 -5.87
C ALA A 68 -16.03 9.03 -7.17
N GLN A 69 -16.08 8.27 -8.27
CA GLN A 69 -15.64 8.73 -9.59
C GLN A 69 -16.60 9.75 -10.22
N THR A 70 -17.89 9.70 -9.88
CA THR A 70 -18.92 10.61 -10.39
C THR A 70 -18.79 12.01 -9.81
N PHE A 71 -18.30 12.16 -8.57
CA PHE A 71 -18.15 13.47 -7.90
C PHE A 71 -16.69 13.76 -7.50
N PRO A 72 -15.81 14.08 -8.48
CA PRO A 72 -14.39 14.35 -8.22
C PRO A 72 -14.10 15.75 -7.65
N ASP A 73 -15.11 16.63 -7.58
CA ASP A 73 -14.95 18.02 -7.12
C ASP A 73 -14.63 18.07 -5.61
N PRO A 74 -13.57 18.76 -5.16
CA PRO A 74 -13.27 18.97 -3.73
C PRO A 74 -14.36 19.70 -2.93
N ALA A 75 -15.27 20.43 -3.59
CA ALA A 75 -16.45 21.03 -2.98
C ALA A 75 -17.74 20.21 -3.26
N GLY A 76 -17.59 19.02 -3.83
CA GLY A 76 -18.70 18.15 -4.22
C GLY A 76 -19.12 17.16 -3.13
N PRO A 77 -20.23 16.43 -3.37
CA PRO A 77 -20.84 15.54 -2.39
C PRO A 77 -19.88 14.51 -1.78
N VAL A 78 -19.07 13.82 -2.59
CA VAL A 78 -18.16 12.78 -2.07
C VAL A 78 -17.08 13.39 -1.17
N ALA A 79 -16.62 14.62 -1.42
CA ALA A 79 -15.70 15.30 -0.52
C ALA A 79 -16.35 15.62 0.83
N SER A 80 -17.63 16.03 0.83
CA SER A 80 -18.38 16.34 2.05
C SER A 80 -18.72 15.11 2.89
N PHE A 81 -18.98 13.97 2.24
CA PHE A 81 -19.34 12.70 2.89
C PHE A 81 -18.17 11.69 2.94
N ALA A 82 -16.92 12.16 2.76
CA ALA A 82 -15.77 11.28 2.69
C ALA A 82 -15.60 10.45 3.97
N GLU A 83 -15.81 11.06 5.13
CA GLU A 83 -15.78 10.39 6.44
C GLU A 83 -16.88 9.35 6.56
N ASP A 84 -18.13 9.71 6.26
CA ASP A 84 -19.28 8.79 6.38
C ASP A 84 -19.15 7.57 5.46
N LEU A 85 -18.78 7.78 4.20
CA LEU A 85 -18.56 6.70 3.24
C LEU A 85 -17.42 5.78 3.70
N PHE A 86 -16.30 6.39 4.11
CA PHE A 86 -15.12 5.64 4.50
C PHE A 86 -15.32 4.89 5.82
N ASP A 87 -16.07 5.45 6.77
CA ASP A 87 -16.44 4.79 8.01
C ASP A 87 -17.25 3.52 7.75
N ILE A 88 -18.08 3.49 6.71
CA ILE A 88 -18.81 2.28 6.33
C ILE A 88 -17.88 1.25 5.70
N ILE A 89 -17.18 1.60 4.62
CA ILE A 89 -16.33 0.62 3.90
C ILE A 89 -15.12 0.18 4.73
N GLY A 90 -14.57 1.07 5.55
CA GLY A 90 -13.39 0.85 6.39
C GLY A 90 -13.58 -0.27 7.41
N ARG A 91 -14.81 -0.48 7.90
CA ARG A 91 -15.17 -1.54 8.86
C ARG A 91 -14.99 -2.95 8.30
N TYR A 92 -14.97 -3.12 6.97
CA TYR A 92 -14.79 -4.41 6.32
C TYR A 92 -13.30 -4.79 6.16
N PHE A 93 -12.37 -3.90 6.50
CA PHE A 93 -10.94 -4.15 6.35
C PHE A 93 -10.28 -4.68 7.65
N PRO A 94 -9.45 -5.75 7.57
CA PRO A 94 -9.23 -6.61 6.41
C PRO A 94 -10.39 -7.59 6.21
N ILE A 95 -10.64 -8.00 4.96
CA ILE A 95 -11.68 -8.99 4.69
C ILE A 95 -11.31 -10.33 5.33
N HIS A 96 -12.12 -10.72 6.31
CA HIS A 96 -12.11 -12.02 6.95
C HIS A 96 -13.31 -12.82 6.48
N TYR A 97 -13.08 -13.74 5.55
CA TYR A 97 -14.11 -14.60 4.99
C TYR A 97 -13.74 -16.07 5.22
N THR A 98 -14.40 -16.70 6.19
CA THR A 98 -14.10 -18.07 6.65
C THR A 98 -15.20 -19.06 6.33
N HIS A 99 -16.13 -18.72 5.43
CA HIS A 99 -17.19 -19.66 5.06
C HIS A 99 -16.57 -20.92 4.42
N PRO A 100 -16.96 -22.13 4.87
CA PRO A 100 -16.50 -23.36 4.23
C PRO A 100 -16.89 -23.29 2.76
N LYS A 101 -15.98 -23.72 1.88
CA LYS A 101 -16.27 -23.91 0.46
C LYS A 101 -17.42 -24.92 0.34
N SER A 102 -18.66 -24.45 0.34
CA SER A 102 -19.74 -25.21 -0.30
C SER A 102 -19.45 -25.20 -1.80
N GLU A 103 -19.94 -26.20 -2.52
CA GLU A 103 -19.73 -26.32 -3.97
C GLU A 103 -20.39 -25.17 -4.78
N ASP A 104 -21.09 -24.25 -4.11
CA ASP A 104 -21.90 -23.15 -4.68
C ASP A 104 -21.47 -21.73 -4.23
N VAL A 105 -20.19 -21.46 -3.94
CA VAL A 105 -19.74 -20.08 -3.60
C VAL A 105 -19.12 -19.40 -4.83
N ASP A 106 -19.86 -18.46 -5.43
CA ASP A 106 -19.44 -17.66 -6.59
C ASP A 106 -18.47 -16.51 -6.22
N VAL A 107 -18.54 -16.01 -4.98
CA VAL A 107 -17.71 -14.87 -4.52
C VAL A 107 -16.63 -15.34 -3.53
N SER A 108 -15.36 -15.18 -3.92
CA SER A 108 -14.24 -15.50 -3.04
C SER A 108 -13.86 -14.35 -2.10
N ARG A 109 -13.07 -14.67 -1.07
CA ARG A 109 -12.45 -13.69 -0.18
C ARG A 109 -11.63 -12.65 -0.95
N ASP A 110 -10.87 -13.10 -1.95
CA ASP A 110 -9.98 -12.25 -2.73
C ASP A 110 -10.76 -11.35 -3.68
N ASP A 111 -11.93 -11.78 -4.15
CA ASP A 111 -12.84 -10.92 -4.94
C ASP A 111 -13.38 -9.78 -4.07
N LEU A 112 -13.85 -10.08 -2.85
CA LEU A 112 -14.28 -9.07 -1.88
C LEU A 112 -13.16 -8.11 -1.50
N SER A 113 -11.95 -8.65 -1.22
CA SER A 113 -10.79 -7.82 -0.89
C SER A 113 -10.40 -6.94 -2.06
N ARG A 114 -10.50 -7.42 -3.30
CA ARG A 114 -10.27 -6.59 -4.49
C ARG A 114 -11.33 -5.50 -4.65
N ALA A 115 -12.61 -5.83 -4.52
CA ALA A 115 -13.69 -4.84 -4.63
C ALA A 115 -13.59 -3.76 -3.56
N LEU A 116 -13.27 -4.13 -2.33
CA LEU A 116 -13.03 -3.18 -1.24
C LEU A 116 -11.80 -2.29 -1.51
N MET A 117 -10.73 -2.85 -2.07
CA MET A 117 -9.54 -2.08 -2.47
C MET A 117 -9.87 -1.01 -3.52
N LEU A 118 -10.68 -1.37 -4.51
CA LEU A 118 -11.15 -0.42 -5.53
C LEU A 118 -11.94 0.71 -4.88
N ALA A 119 -12.90 0.38 -4.00
CA ALA A 119 -13.67 1.38 -3.25
C ALA A 119 -12.80 2.31 -2.40
N PHE A 120 -11.82 1.77 -1.67
CA PHE A 120 -10.85 2.57 -0.89
C PHE A 120 -10.12 3.56 -1.77
N SER A 121 -9.67 3.12 -2.94
CA SER A 121 -8.87 3.94 -3.85
C SER A 121 -9.68 4.91 -4.70
N ALA A 122 -11.01 4.77 -4.76
CA ALA A 122 -11.85 5.40 -5.77
C ALA A 122 -11.87 6.94 -5.74
N SER A 123 -11.49 7.55 -4.62
CA SER A 123 -11.35 9.00 -4.51
C SER A 123 -10.15 9.41 -3.66
N PRO A 124 -9.39 10.45 -4.08
CA PRO A 124 -8.33 11.04 -3.26
C PRO A 124 -8.84 11.70 -1.97
N PHE A 125 -10.16 11.84 -1.78
CA PHE A 125 -10.75 12.31 -0.52
C PHE A 125 -10.74 11.23 0.58
N PHE A 126 -10.57 9.97 0.21
CA PHE A 126 -10.43 8.87 1.18
C PHE A 126 -8.99 8.74 1.73
N GLU A 127 -7.99 9.32 1.05
CA GLU A 127 -6.59 9.32 1.48
C GLU A 127 -6.33 9.61 2.96
N PRO A 128 -6.87 10.69 3.57
CA PRO A 128 -6.61 11.02 4.98
C PRO A 128 -7.17 10.00 5.96
N LEU A 129 -8.05 9.09 5.52
CA LEU A 129 -8.67 8.04 6.34
C LEU A 129 -8.08 6.66 6.01
N ALA A 130 -7.91 6.36 4.71
CA ALA A 130 -7.39 5.11 4.20
C ALA A 130 -5.92 4.89 4.57
N VAL A 131 -5.05 5.88 4.35
CA VAL A 131 -3.62 5.68 4.61
C VAL A 131 -3.35 5.42 6.09
N PRO A 132 -3.91 6.17 7.06
CA PRO A 132 -3.76 5.85 8.48
C PRO A 132 -4.28 4.46 8.87
N LEU A 133 -5.48 4.07 8.39
CA LEU A 133 -6.05 2.75 8.67
C LEU A 133 -5.14 1.63 8.17
N LEU A 134 -4.64 1.73 6.94
CA LEU A 134 -3.77 0.72 6.34
C LEU A 134 -2.43 0.62 7.07
N LEU A 135 -1.86 1.75 7.51
CA LEU A 135 -0.63 1.76 8.30
C LEU A 135 -0.83 1.14 9.69
N GLU A 136 -1.96 1.42 10.36
CA GLU A 136 -2.32 0.78 11.62
C GLU A 136 -2.40 -0.75 11.47
N LYS A 137 -3.08 -1.23 10.42
CA LYS A 137 -3.24 -2.67 10.18
C LYS A 137 -1.94 -3.34 9.74
N LEU A 138 -1.06 -2.63 9.03
CA LEU A 138 0.29 -3.10 8.71
C LEU A 138 1.15 -3.31 9.97
N SER A 139 0.93 -2.51 11.01
CA SER A 139 1.62 -2.66 12.32
C SER A 139 1.03 -3.76 13.21
N SER A 140 -0.10 -4.37 12.85
CA SER A 140 -0.72 -5.46 13.62
C SER A 140 0.06 -6.79 13.52
N ASP A 141 -0.29 -7.80 14.32
CA ASP A 141 0.36 -9.12 14.24
C ASP A 141 -0.25 -10.06 13.19
N LEU A 142 -1.31 -9.64 12.51
CA LEU A 142 -2.06 -10.49 11.59
C LEU A 142 -1.43 -10.49 10.18
N PRO A 143 -0.84 -11.62 9.70
CA PRO A 143 -0.11 -11.64 8.43
C PRO A 143 -0.97 -11.24 7.23
N LEU A 144 -2.22 -11.71 7.20
CA LEU A 144 -3.17 -11.38 6.14
C LEU A 144 -3.50 -9.88 6.09
N ALA A 145 -3.65 -9.25 7.27
CA ALA A 145 -3.88 -7.80 7.35
C ALA A 145 -2.68 -7.02 6.81
N LYS A 146 -1.44 -7.47 7.08
CA LYS A 146 -0.22 -6.86 6.53
C LYS A 146 -0.19 -6.94 5.01
N ILE A 147 -0.42 -8.13 4.45
CA ILE A 147 -0.42 -8.36 3.00
C ILE A 147 -1.46 -7.47 2.32
N ASP A 148 -2.70 -7.49 2.82
CA ASP A 148 -3.76 -6.64 2.27
C ASP A 148 -3.44 -5.15 2.42
N SER A 149 -2.86 -4.73 3.54
CA SER A 149 -2.49 -3.32 3.76
C SER A 149 -1.46 -2.85 2.74
N LEU A 150 -0.45 -3.68 2.46
CA LEU A 150 0.58 -3.39 1.45
C LEU A 150 0.00 -3.31 0.04
N LYS A 151 -0.88 -4.25 -0.32
CA LYS A 151 -1.59 -4.25 -1.61
C LYS A 151 -2.48 -3.02 -1.78
N TYR A 152 -3.24 -2.67 -0.75
CA TYR A 152 -4.13 -1.52 -0.77
C TYR A 152 -3.34 -0.21 -0.87
N LEU A 153 -2.28 -0.03 -0.06
CA LEU A 153 -1.39 1.13 -0.17
C LEU A 153 -0.77 1.21 -1.58
N SER A 154 -0.37 0.08 -2.15
CA SER A 154 0.21 -0.02 -3.50
C SER A 154 -0.75 0.41 -4.59
N TYR A 155 -2.05 0.16 -4.42
CA TYR A 155 -3.09 0.60 -5.36
C TYR A 155 -3.51 2.06 -5.11
N CYS A 156 -3.75 2.43 -3.85
CA CYS A 156 -4.15 3.78 -3.45
C CYS A 156 -3.11 4.83 -3.83
N THR A 157 -1.81 4.51 -3.73
CA THR A 157 -0.73 5.45 -4.10
C THR A 157 -0.86 5.93 -5.55
N GLU A 158 -1.29 5.05 -6.46
CA GLU A 158 -1.43 5.39 -7.89
C GLU A 158 -2.59 6.35 -8.14
N ILE A 159 -3.68 6.19 -7.37
CA ILE A 159 -4.91 6.98 -7.55
C ILE A 159 -4.87 8.30 -6.79
N TYR A 160 -4.36 8.32 -5.56
CA TYR A 160 -4.33 9.53 -4.72
C TYR A 160 -3.31 10.56 -5.21
N GLY A 161 -2.29 10.12 -5.94
CA GLY A 161 -1.28 10.98 -6.53
C GLY A 161 -0.14 11.33 -5.58
N ALA A 162 1.01 11.68 -6.18
CA ALA A 162 2.28 11.84 -5.47
C ALA A 162 2.23 12.90 -4.36
N ASP A 163 1.58 14.04 -4.59
CA ASP A 163 1.57 15.16 -3.63
C ASP A 163 0.84 14.83 -2.33
N ARG A 164 -0.24 14.04 -2.41
CA ARG A 164 -0.98 13.57 -1.23
C ARG A 164 -0.15 12.53 -0.49
N MET A 165 0.30 11.51 -1.21
CA MET A 165 1.11 10.44 -0.66
C MET A 165 2.44 10.91 -0.07
N ALA A 166 3.01 12.02 -0.54
CA ALA A 166 4.21 12.63 0.04
C ALA A 166 4.03 13.04 1.50
N LYS A 167 2.82 13.43 1.92
CA LYS A 167 2.50 13.78 3.32
C LYS A 167 2.61 12.59 4.27
N HIS A 168 2.48 11.39 3.72
CA HIS A 168 2.56 10.13 4.46
C HIS A 168 3.90 9.40 4.26
N ALA A 169 4.82 9.95 3.45
CA ALA A 169 6.02 9.24 3.00
C ALA A 169 6.88 8.70 4.16
N GLU A 170 7.10 9.51 5.20
CA GLU A 170 7.88 9.10 6.38
C GLU A 170 7.20 7.97 7.15
N ALA A 171 5.89 8.07 7.39
CA ALA A 171 5.13 7.03 8.07
C ALA A 171 5.12 5.71 7.28
N ILE A 172 4.92 5.79 5.96
CA ILE A 172 4.97 4.64 5.06
C ILE A 172 6.36 4.00 5.09
N TRP A 173 7.42 4.78 4.95
CA TRP A 173 8.79 4.25 4.99
C TRP A 173 9.11 3.60 6.32
N ASN A 174 8.75 4.21 7.45
CA ASN A 174 8.95 3.64 8.77
C ASN A 174 8.25 2.27 8.91
N SER A 175 7.02 2.14 8.43
CA SER A 175 6.29 0.88 8.44
C SER A 175 6.89 -0.16 7.48
N LEU A 176 7.29 0.23 6.27
CA LEU A 176 7.97 -0.67 5.31
C LEU A 176 9.29 -1.17 5.88
N ARG A 177 10.11 -0.28 6.45
CA ARG A 177 11.38 -0.62 7.09
C ARG A 177 11.19 -1.61 8.22
N ALA A 178 10.20 -1.38 9.09
CA ALA A 178 9.85 -2.30 10.16
C ALA A 178 9.49 -3.68 9.61
N VAL A 179 8.67 -3.76 8.56
CA VAL A 179 8.29 -5.03 7.94
C VAL A 179 9.48 -5.75 7.31
N ILE A 180 10.28 -5.05 6.51
CA ILE A 180 11.41 -5.61 5.77
C ILE A 180 12.53 -6.06 6.74
N TYR A 181 12.70 -5.38 7.88
CA TYR A 181 13.78 -5.68 8.84
C TYR A 181 13.35 -6.57 10.01
N ASN A 182 12.07 -6.53 10.45
CA ASN A 182 11.61 -7.29 11.63
C ASN A 182 11.40 -8.79 11.35
N LEU A 183 11.32 -9.21 10.09
CA LEU A 183 11.32 -10.65 9.74
C LEU A 183 12.68 -11.34 9.99
N SER A 184 13.66 -10.60 10.52
CA SER A 184 14.99 -11.08 10.90
C SER A 184 15.17 -11.30 12.42
N GLU A 185 14.19 -10.99 13.28
CA GLU A 185 14.38 -11.00 14.74
C GLU A 185 13.88 -12.26 15.47
N GLU A 186 13.26 -13.23 14.79
CA GLU A 186 12.85 -14.47 15.45
C GLU A 186 14.07 -15.35 15.80
N PRO A 187 14.32 -15.65 17.09
CA PRO A 187 15.35 -16.61 17.47
C PRO A 187 14.98 -17.98 16.92
N LEU A 188 15.93 -18.67 16.27
CA LEU A 188 15.83 -20.04 15.73
C LEU A 188 15.59 -21.14 16.81
N SER A 189 14.97 -20.81 17.93
CA SER A 189 14.72 -21.70 19.06
C SER A 189 13.23 -22.00 19.22
N SER A 190 12.62 -22.67 18.26
CA SER A 190 11.53 -23.60 18.56
C SER A 190 11.45 -24.72 17.51
N LEU A 191 12.01 -25.87 17.88
CA LEU A 191 11.78 -27.15 17.21
C LEU A 191 10.29 -27.54 17.38
N ALA A 192 9.47 -27.25 16.37
CA ALA A 192 8.18 -27.92 16.12
C ALA A 192 7.84 -27.83 14.62
N SER A 193 8.16 -28.90 13.90
CA SER A 193 8.31 -28.96 12.45
C SER A 193 7.01 -29.20 11.66
N ASP A 194 5.95 -28.42 11.91
CA ASP A 194 4.78 -28.39 11.01
C ASP A 194 4.15 -26.99 10.85
N LEU A 195 4.49 -26.00 11.69
CA LEU A 195 3.98 -24.62 11.62
C LEU A 195 5.00 -23.59 11.06
N SER A 196 6.26 -24.00 10.85
CA SER A 196 7.34 -23.11 10.40
C SER A 196 7.26 -22.76 8.93
N ASN A 197 6.75 -23.67 8.07
CA ASN A 197 6.63 -23.41 6.64
C ASN A 197 5.62 -22.31 6.33
N ASP A 198 4.45 -22.31 6.98
CA ASP A 198 3.42 -21.29 6.76
C ASP A 198 3.86 -19.90 7.24
N LYS A 199 4.52 -19.82 8.40
CA LYS A 199 5.04 -18.55 8.92
C LYS A 199 6.17 -17.98 8.05
N HIS A 200 7.10 -18.83 7.60
CA HIS A 200 8.19 -18.40 6.71
C HIS A 200 7.65 -17.99 5.34
N PHE A 201 6.69 -18.73 4.79
CA PHE A 201 6.03 -18.39 3.52
C PHE A 201 5.26 -17.06 3.62
N GLN A 202 4.53 -16.83 4.71
CA GLN A 202 3.84 -15.56 4.96
C GLN A 202 4.82 -14.41 5.16
N GLY A 203 5.92 -14.60 5.89
CA GLY A 203 6.97 -13.60 6.03
C GLY A 203 7.57 -13.17 4.69
N ASN A 204 7.86 -14.14 3.82
CA ASN A 204 8.34 -13.84 2.47
C ASN A 204 7.30 -13.08 1.65
N ALA A 205 6.03 -13.52 1.67
CA ALA A 205 4.95 -12.83 0.96
C ALA A 205 4.75 -11.38 1.44
N ILE A 206 4.83 -11.14 2.75
CA ILE A 206 4.77 -9.79 3.32
C ILE A 206 5.95 -8.94 2.84
N THR A 207 7.17 -9.49 2.86
CA THR A 207 8.38 -8.78 2.38
C THR A 207 8.27 -8.45 0.90
N ASP A 208 7.80 -9.41 0.10
CA ASP A 208 7.66 -9.24 -1.36
C ASP A 208 6.67 -8.11 -1.67
N GLU A 209 5.50 -8.08 -1.02
CA GLU A 209 4.52 -7.00 -1.20
C GLU A 209 5.05 -5.64 -0.69
N ALA A 210 5.85 -5.64 0.39
CA ALA A 210 6.50 -4.44 0.90
C ALA A 210 7.51 -3.87 -0.10
N LEU A 211 8.28 -4.75 -0.74
CA LEU A 211 9.22 -4.36 -1.80
C LEU A 211 8.50 -3.89 -3.07
N VAL A 212 7.37 -4.50 -3.44
CA VAL A 212 6.53 -4.02 -4.55
C VAL A 212 6.02 -2.61 -4.28
N LEU A 213 5.49 -2.35 -3.08
CA LEU A 213 5.05 -1.02 -2.67
C LEU A 213 6.20 0.00 -2.70
N LEU A 214 7.37 -0.36 -2.16
CA LEU A 214 8.57 0.46 -2.19
C LEU A 214 8.96 0.84 -3.63
N GLN A 215 8.96 -0.13 -4.55
CA GLN A 215 9.29 0.12 -5.95
C GLN A 215 8.34 1.15 -6.57
N LYS A 216 7.04 1.00 -6.33
CA LYS A 216 6.02 1.92 -6.87
C LYS A 216 6.19 3.32 -6.32
N LEU A 217 6.37 3.47 -5.01
CA LEU A 217 6.56 4.77 -4.36
C LEU A 217 7.78 5.51 -4.93
N VAL A 218 8.90 4.82 -5.14
CA VAL A 218 10.10 5.40 -5.75
C VAL A 218 9.91 5.72 -7.22
N SER A 219 9.10 4.94 -7.94
CA SER A 219 8.84 5.16 -9.37
C SER A 219 7.87 6.32 -9.62
N GLN A 220 6.93 6.55 -8.71
CA GLN A 220 5.83 7.50 -8.87
C GLN A 220 6.06 8.83 -8.16
N GLN A 221 6.70 8.81 -6.99
CA GLN A 221 7.05 10.05 -6.34
C GLN A 221 8.32 10.63 -6.97
N ASN A 222 8.44 11.96 -6.95
CA ASN A 222 9.71 12.64 -7.21
C ASN A 222 10.83 12.04 -6.33
N ASN A 223 12.07 12.48 -6.54
CA ASN A 223 13.24 12.00 -5.78
C ASN A 223 13.11 12.11 -4.23
N GLY A 224 12.02 12.65 -3.67
CA GLY A 224 11.75 12.72 -2.24
C GLY A 224 11.72 11.35 -1.54
N PHE A 225 10.94 10.38 -2.05
CA PHE A 225 10.87 9.05 -1.41
C PHE A 225 12.21 8.30 -1.54
N LEU A 226 12.88 8.45 -2.68
CA LEU A 226 14.23 7.93 -2.90
C LEU A 226 15.23 8.48 -1.87
N ASN A 227 15.24 9.81 -1.67
CA ASN A 227 16.14 10.45 -0.71
C ASN A 227 15.84 9.98 0.72
N LEU A 228 14.57 9.87 1.10
CA LEU A 228 14.15 9.36 2.40
C LEU A 228 14.75 7.97 2.70
N VAL A 229 14.75 7.06 1.71
CA VAL A 229 15.33 5.72 1.85
C VAL A 229 16.86 5.76 1.93
N LEU A 230 17.52 6.59 1.10
CA LEU A 230 18.98 6.66 1.04
C LEU A 230 19.60 7.42 2.23
N GLU A 231 18.87 8.38 2.81
CA GLU A 231 19.30 9.16 3.98
C GLU A 231 18.98 8.45 5.30
N ASP A 232 18.20 7.36 5.27
CA ASP A 232 17.86 6.56 6.43
C ASP A 232 19.09 6.05 7.20
N GLU A 233 19.12 6.31 8.51
CA GLU A 233 20.25 5.94 9.37
C GLU A 233 20.49 4.43 9.46
N ALA A 234 19.43 3.62 9.41
CA ALA A 234 19.56 2.16 9.48
C ALA A 234 20.14 1.60 8.18
N VAL A 235 19.68 2.11 7.03
CA VAL A 235 20.26 1.80 5.71
C VAL A 235 21.73 2.21 5.68
N ASN A 236 22.03 3.44 6.09
CA ASN A 236 23.39 3.99 6.11
C ASN A 236 24.30 3.23 7.08
N GLY A 237 23.81 2.88 8.26
CA GLY A 237 24.53 2.09 9.27
C GLY A 237 24.88 0.69 8.76
N LEU A 238 23.95 0.01 8.08
CA LEU A 238 24.19 -1.31 7.50
C LEU A 238 25.13 -1.26 6.29
N ILE A 239 25.05 -0.23 5.45
CA ILE A 239 26.05 0.00 4.40
C ILE A 239 27.44 0.20 5.02
N ASN A 240 27.55 0.96 6.10
CA ASN A 240 28.82 1.18 6.79
C ASN A 240 29.34 -0.12 7.45
N LEU A 241 28.46 -0.99 7.96
CA LEU A 241 28.87 -2.32 8.43
C LEU A 241 29.50 -3.16 7.33
N ILE A 242 28.98 -3.11 6.08
CA ILE A 242 29.63 -3.77 4.94
C ILE A 242 31.05 -3.22 4.74
N THR A 243 31.24 -1.90 4.91
CA THR A 243 32.55 -1.25 4.72
C THR A 243 33.57 -1.54 5.83
N VAL A 244 33.13 -1.86 7.04
CA VAL A 244 34.03 -2.05 8.21
C VAL A 244 34.30 -3.54 8.49
N SER A 245 33.45 -4.45 8.00
CA SER A 245 33.50 -5.86 8.39
C SER A 245 34.60 -6.66 7.66
N ARG A 246 35.83 -6.62 8.21
CA ARG A 246 36.84 -7.69 8.06
C ARG A 246 36.89 -8.68 9.23
N ASN A 247 36.21 -8.40 10.35
CA ASN A 247 36.25 -9.21 11.56
C ASN A 247 34.84 -9.43 12.14
N PHE A 248 34.29 -10.63 11.95
CA PHE A 248 32.97 -11.01 12.46
C PHE A 248 33.08 -11.65 13.86
N GLN A 249 32.41 -11.07 14.87
CA GLN A 249 32.19 -11.68 16.20
C GLN A 249 30.73 -11.55 16.68
N CYS A 250 29.76 -11.56 15.74
CA CYS A 250 28.34 -11.65 16.06
C CYS A 250 27.75 -12.92 15.44
N SER A 251 26.58 -13.39 15.90
CA SER A 251 25.92 -14.57 15.32
C SER A 251 25.68 -14.35 13.81
N PRO A 252 26.24 -15.20 12.92
CA PRO A 252 26.28 -14.91 11.49
C PRO A 252 24.90 -14.69 10.84
N SER A 253 23.86 -15.37 11.31
CA SER A 253 22.54 -15.39 10.65
C SER A 253 21.76 -14.07 10.69
N GLN A 254 21.81 -13.31 11.79
CA GLN A 254 20.97 -12.10 11.95
C GLN A 254 21.55 -10.89 11.20
N GLN A 255 22.88 -10.76 11.18
CA GLN A 255 23.54 -9.70 10.41
C GLN A 255 23.42 -9.97 8.90
N GLU A 256 23.58 -11.21 8.46
CA GLU A 256 23.40 -11.60 7.05
C GLU A 256 21.97 -11.30 6.56
N GLN A 257 20.94 -11.56 7.37
CA GLN A 257 19.56 -11.24 7.03
C GLN A 257 19.32 -9.73 6.93
N LYS A 258 19.83 -8.92 7.87
CA LYS A 258 19.73 -7.44 7.80
C LYS A 258 20.47 -6.87 6.59
N LEU A 259 21.62 -7.44 6.24
CA LEU A 259 22.37 -7.08 5.03
C LEU A 259 21.62 -7.46 3.75
N CYS A 260 21.01 -8.66 3.71
CA CYS A 260 20.18 -9.12 2.60
C CYS A 260 18.96 -8.19 2.42
N ALA A 261 18.31 -7.80 3.52
CA ALA A 261 17.19 -6.88 3.50
C ALA A 261 17.56 -5.51 2.92
N VAL A 262 18.69 -4.92 3.34
CA VAL A 262 19.20 -3.66 2.75
C VAL A 262 19.56 -3.85 1.28
N GLY A 263 20.19 -4.97 0.92
CA GLY A 263 20.50 -5.30 -0.46
C GLY A 263 19.25 -5.35 -1.34
N ASN A 264 18.16 -5.95 -0.84
CA ASN A 264 16.87 -6.00 -1.52
C ASN A 264 16.25 -4.60 -1.67
N VAL A 265 16.26 -3.79 -0.61
CA VAL A 265 15.82 -2.39 -0.64
C VAL A 265 16.58 -1.62 -1.72
N LEU A 266 17.91 -1.61 -1.67
CA LEU A 266 18.75 -0.88 -2.64
C LEU A 266 18.55 -1.40 -4.07
N SER A 267 18.42 -2.72 -4.26
CA SER A 267 18.17 -3.33 -5.55
C SER A 267 16.83 -2.89 -6.14
N VAL A 268 15.77 -2.89 -5.34
CA VAL A 268 14.42 -2.47 -5.75
C VAL A 268 14.39 -0.98 -6.08
N VAL A 269 14.97 -0.16 -5.21
CA VAL A 269 15.09 1.30 -5.42
C VAL A 269 15.88 1.61 -6.69
N ALA A 270 16.98 0.91 -6.95
CA ALA A 270 17.76 1.08 -8.17
C ALA A 270 17.00 0.63 -9.42
N LYS A 271 16.17 -0.42 -9.32
CA LYS A 271 15.34 -0.92 -10.44
C LYS A 271 14.15 -0.02 -10.77
N ALA A 272 13.76 0.88 -9.88
CA ALA A 272 12.60 1.76 -10.09
C ALA A 272 12.77 2.68 -11.31
N SER A 273 13.96 3.25 -11.52
CA SER A 273 14.26 4.10 -12.68
C SER A 273 15.76 4.26 -12.91
N THR A 274 16.16 4.74 -14.10
CA THR A 274 17.58 5.06 -14.39
C THR A 274 18.13 6.12 -13.43
N THR A 275 17.34 7.15 -13.12
CA THR A 275 17.73 8.21 -12.16
C THR A 275 17.94 7.64 -10.76
N SER A 276 17.04 6.76 -10.31
CA SER A 276 17.17 6.08 -9.01
C SER A 276 18.41 5.19 -8.97
N CYS A 277 18.69 4.46 -10.06
CA CYS A 277 19.91 3.65 -10.18
C CYS A 277 21.18 4.51 -10.06
N THR A 278 21.27 5.62 -10.81
CA THR A 278 22.42 6.54 -10.73
C THR A 278 22.59 7.09 -9.31
N ARG A 279 21.51 7.51 -8.66
CA ARG A 279 21.56 8.01 -7.28
C ARG A 279 21.99 6.96 -6.26
N VAL A 280 21.47 5.74 -6.36
CA VAL A 280 21.91 4.62 -5.51
C VAL A 280 23.41 4.39 -5.70
N PHE A 281 23.88 4.39 -6.95
CA PHE A 281 25.28 4.21 -7.28
C PHE A 281 26.17 5.33 -6.71
N GLU A 282 25.78 6.59 -6.88
CA GLU A 282 26.49 7.76 -6.34
C GLU A 282 26.57 7.75 -4.81
N THR A 283 25.54 7.24 -4.13
CA THR A 283 25.52 7.18 -2.66
C THR A 283 26.32 5.99 -2.12
N VAL A 284 26.22 4.82 -2.75
CA VAL A 284 26.78 3.56 -2.23
C VAL A 284 28.22 3.35 -2.69
N LEU A 285 28.54 3.65 -3.95
CA LEU A 285 29.87 3.36 -4.52
C LEU A 285 31.02 4.04 -3.77
N PRO A 286 30.98 5.35 -3.45
CA PRO A 286 32.10 6.00 -2.76
C PRO A 286 32.40 5.37 -1.39
N ARG A 287 31.35 4.88 -0.71
CA ARG A 287 31.48 4.22 0.60
C ARG A 287 32.14 2.84 0.45
N LEU A 288 31.73 2.07 -0.55
CA LEU A 288 32.36 0.78 -0.88
C LEU A 288 33.82 0.96 -1.32
N LEU A 289 34.12 1.95 -2.18
CA LEU A 289 35.49 2.21 -2.64
C LEU A 289 36.39 2.70 -1.50
N GLY A 290 35.88 3.57 -0.63
CA GLY A 290 36.58 4.00 0.58
C GLY A 290 36.96 2.82 1.49
N SER A 291 36.09 1.82 1.60
CA SER A 291 36.36 0.60 2.37
C SER A 291 37.47 -0.28 1.80
N LEU A 292 37.65 -0.24 0.47
CA LEU A 292 38.70 -0.97 -0.24
C LEU A 292 40.04 -0.21 -0.24
N GLY A 293 40.13 0.96 0.42
CA GLY A 293 41.31 1.82 0.39
C GLY A 293 41.52 2.54 -0.95
N LEU A 294 40.52 2.48 -1.85
CA LEU A 294 40.50 3.15 -3.14
C LEU A 294 39.79 4.50 -2.95
N GLY A 295 40.42 5.42 -2.21
CA GLY A 295 39.87 6.75 -2.01
C GLY A 295 39.64 7.45 -3.35
N VAL A 296 38.38 7.78 -3.67
CA VAL A 296 38.05 8.66 -4.78
C VAL A 296 38.63 10.03 -4.44
N SER A 297 39.71 10.41 -5.12
CA SER A 297 40.22 11.77 -5.10
C SER A 297 39.23 12.63 -5.89
N SER A 298 38.23 13.15 -5.20
CA SER A 298 37.28 14.11 -5.74
C SER A 298 38.00 15.43 -6.01
N ASN A 299 38.80 15.53 -7.09
CA ASN A 299 39.28 16.82 -7.64
C ASN A 299 40.03 16.78 -9.00
N VAL A 300 39.81 15.82 -9.91
CA VAL A 300 40.57 15.84 -11.21
C VAL A 300 39.72 15.62 -12.48
N LEU A 301 38.38 15.62 -12.44
CA LEU A 301 37.57 15.42 -13.66
C LEU A 301 36.83 16.65 -14.18
N LEU A 302 37.28 17.86 -13.85
CA LEU A 302 36.74 19.10 -14.45
C LEU A 302 37.78 20.09 -15.01
N GLU A 303 39.09 19.86 -14.88
CA GLU A 303 40.10 20.77 -15.48
C GLU A 303 40.63 20.31 -16.86
N ASP A 304 40.57 19.02 -17.20
CA ASP A 304 41.13 18.52 -18.47
C ASP A 304 40.23 18.73 -19.72
N ALA A 305 39.06 19.38 -19.56
CA ALA A 305 38.17 19.70 -20.67
C ALA A 305 38.23 21.17 -21.13
N VAL A 306 38.95 22.05 -20.42
CA VAL A 306 39.04 23.48 -20.78
C VAL A 306 40.31 23.82 -21.55
N ASP A 307 41.36 23.00 -21.49
CA ASP A 307 42.67 23.32 -22.10
C ASP A 307 42.94 22.66 -23.47
N ARG A 308 41.90 22.22 -24.20
CA ARG A 308 42.02 21.77 -25.61
C ARG A 308 41.18 22.57 -26.60
N LYS A 309 41.08 23.88 -26.38
CA LYS A 309 40.72 24.86 -27.42
C LYS A 309 41.51 26.16 -27.23
N SER A 310 42.78 26.13 -27.64
CA SER A 310 43.55 27.30 -28.08
C SER A 310 44.27 26.97 -29.37
#